data_AF-F2F3K4-F1
#
_entry.id   AF-F2F3K4-F1
#
_cell.length_a   1.000
_cell.length_b   1.000
_cell.length_c   1.000
_cell.angle_alpha   90.00
_cell.angle_beta   90.00
_cell.angle_gamma   90.00
#
_symmetry.space_group_name_H-M   'P 1'
#
loop_
_entity.id
_entity.type
_entity.pdbx_description
1 polymer ?
#
loop_
_entity_poly.entity_id
_entity_poly.type
_entity_poly.pdbx_seq_one_letter_code
_entity_poly.pdbx_strand_id
1 'polypeptide(L)'
;MLYLVNLFRHNWIFYALSICISALAAFESGRLLFLLAFLLLFSHYKRLLNIHLLLILIVGIGSYSYFSYEANKLSLPVELPALLTWTDEYNINGVMLRGFMINESGEKVYVTYELRNEKEKQRFEAQQLAGTSFIVTGKQVSPSIPAHRYGFSMARYLQSRSARGIIEIQQLQYSHQKNPSCSLFLNSAFS
;
A
#
# COMPACT_ATOMS: atom_id res chain seq x y z
N MET A 1 -18.96 19.59 26.06
CA MET A 1 -18.93 18.40 26.96
C MET A 1 -20.09 17.42 26.72
N LEU A 2 -21.35 17.87 26.54
CA LEU A 2 -22.51 16.99 26.31
C LEU A 2 -22.36 16.03 25.11
N TYR A 3 -21.70 16.46 24.03
CA TYR A 3 -21.50 15.64 22.83
C TYR A 3 -20.61 14.42 23.09
N LEU A 4 -19.54 14.58 23.89
CA LEU A 4 -18.62 13.49 24.23
C LEU A 4 -19.31 12.43 25.12
N VAL A 5 -20.16 12.88 26.05
CA VAL A 5 -20.93 11.99 26.92
C VAL A 5 -21.98 11.20 26.13
N ASN A 6 -22.63 11.82 25.14
CA ASN A 6 -23.61 11.14 24.28
C ASN A 6 -22.95 10.19 23.28
N LEU A 7 -21.74 10.49 22.83
CA LEU A 7 -20.95 9.65 21.92
C LEU A 7 -20.63 8.29 22.54
N PHE A 8 -20.32 8.24 23.84
CA PHE A 8 -20.06 6.99 24.56
C PHE A 8 -21.34 6.26 25.00
N ARG A 9 -22.54 6.72 24.63
CA ARG A 9 -23.79 6.03 25.00
C ARG A 9 -24.01 4.74 24.22
N HIS A 10 -23.45 4.63 23.02
CA HIS A 10 -23.63 3.47 22.14
C HIS A 10 -22.40 2.55 22.15
N ASN A 11 -22.63 1.25 22.35
CA ASN A 11 -21.56 0.25 22.45
C ASN A 11 -20.76 0.09 21.14
N TRP A 12 -21.29 0.56 20.01
CA TRP A 12 -20.65 0.49 18.68
C TRP A 12 -19.33 1.25 18.59
N ILE A 13 -19.16 2.31 19.39
CA ILE A 13 -17.92 3.11 19.39
C ILE A 13 -16.70 2.25 19.79
N PHE A 14 -16.88 1.29 20.70
CA PHE A 14 -15.80 0.43 21.18
C PHE A 14 -15.37 -0.58 20.11
N TYR A 15 -16.31 -1.03 19.27
CA TYR A 15 -16.01 -1.90 18.14
C TYR A 15 -15.24 -1.16 17.05
N ALA A 16 -15.70 0.05 16.69
CA ALA A 16 -14.98 0.89 15.73
C ALA A 16 -13.56 1.22 16.21
N LEU A 17 -13.42 1.55 17.49
CA LEU A 17 -12.12 1.87 18.09
C LEU A 17 -11.20 0.63 18.16
N SER A 18 -11.75 -0.56 18.42
CA SER A 18 -11.00 -1.83 18.35
C SER A 18 -10.41 -2.07 16.97
N ILE A 19 -11.22 -1.95 15.91
CA ILE A 19 -10.77 -2.12 14.52
C ILE A 19 -9.69 -1.09 14.17
N CYS A 20 -9.88 0.18 14.58
CA CYS A 20 -8.92 1.25 14.34
C CYS A 20 -7.56 0.98 15.01
N ILE A 21 -7.57 0.57 16.29
CA ILE A 21 -6.35 0.20 17.03
C ILE A 21 -5.66 -0.99 16.34
N SER A 22 -6.41 -2.00 15.92
CA SER A 22 -5.88 -3.17 15.23
C SER A 22 -5.22 -2.83 13.90
N ALA A 23 -5.83 -1.94 13.10
CA ALA A 23 -5.25 -1.45 11.86
C ALA A 23 -3.91 -0.71 12.13
N LEU A 24 -3.91 0.23 13.08
CA LEU A 24 -2.70 0.96 13.49
C LEU A 24 -1.59 0.00 13.98
N ALA A 25 -1.95 -1.00 14.78
CA ALA A 25 -0.98 -1.98 15.28
C ALA A 25 -0.37 -2.84 14.18
N ALA A 26 -1.14 -3.19 13.15
CA ALA A 26 -0.67 -3.98 12.02
C ALA A 26 0.34 -3.23 11.14
N PHE A 27 0.14 -1.92 10.91
CA PHE A 27 0.98 -1.13 10.01
C PHE A 27 2.21 -0.50 10.68
N GLU A 28 2.11 -0.09 11.95
CA GLU A 28 3.20 0.63 12.63
C GLU A 28 3.99 -0.30 13.57
N SER A 29 3.31 -0.90 14.55
CA SER A 29 3.96 -1.73 15.55
C SER A 29 2.95 -2.53 16.35
N GLY A 30 3.22 -3.83 16.52
CA GLY A 30 2.42 -4.72 17.40
C GLY A 30 2.37 -4.25 18.86
N ARG A 31 3.26 -3.35 19.30
CA ARG A 31 3.20 -2.71 20.63
C ARG A 31 1.89 -1.93 20.84
N LEU A 32 1.27 -1.42 19.77
CA LEU A 32 0.00 -0.69 19.88
C LEU A 32 -1.16 -1.61 20.31
N LEU A 33 -0.99 -2.94 20.33
CA LEU A 33 -1.96 -3.85 20.97
C LEU A 33 -2.13 -3.58 22.47
N PHE A 34 -1.17 -2.92 23.14
CA PHE A 34 -1.38 -2.45 24.52
C PHE A 34 -2.54 -1.44 24.62
N LEU A 35 -2.82 -0.66 23.57
CA LEU A 35 -4.01 0.22 23.54
C LEU A 35 -5.30 -0.59 23.48
N LEU A 36 -5.31 -1.76 22.82
CA LEU A 36 -6.46 -2.65 22.82
C LEU A 36 -6.71 -3.19 24.25
N ALA A 37 -5.66 -3.56 24.97
CA ALA A 37 -5.76 -3.96 26.37
C ALA A 37 -6.31 -2.82 27.26
N PHE A 38 -5.84 -1.58 27.04
CA PHE A 38 -6.37 -0.40 27.73
C PHE A 38 -7.86 -0.16 27.43
N LEU A 39 -8.27 -0.33 26.17
CA LEU A 39 -9.67 -0.23 25.76
C LEU A 39 -10.56 -1.29 26.43
N LEU A 40 -10.07 -2.53 26.56
CA LEU A 40 -10.78 -3.60 27.26
C LEU A 40 -10.90 -3.29 28.76
N LEU A 41 -9.83 -2.77 29.39
CA LEU A 41 -9.84 -2.39 30.79
C LEU A 41 -10.83 -1.24 31.05
N PHE A 42 -10.85 -0.22 30.18
CA PHE A 42 -11.82 0.86 30.23
C PHE A 42 -13.27 0.37 30.02
N SER A 43 -13.47 -0.55 29.09
CA SER A 43 -14.78 -1.17 28.82
C SER A 43 -15.27 -2.00 30.01
N HIS A 44 -14.35 -2.67 30.72
CA HIS A 44 -14.64 -3.41 31.95
C HIS A 44 -14.99 -2.47 33.12
N TYR A 45 -14.27 -1.35 33.27
CA TYR A 45 -14.59 -0.32 34.25
C TYR A 45 -16.01 0.24 34.05
N LYS A 46 -16.43 0.42 32.79
CA LYS A 46 -17.79 0.85 32.43
C LYS A 46 -18.86 -0.23 32.67
N ARG A 47 -18.49 -1.40 33.20
CA ARG A 47 -19.39 -2.54 33.47
C ARG A 47 -20.20 -2.97 32.25
N LEU A 48 -19.61 -2.94 31.06
CA LEU A 48 -20.22 -3.56 29.90
C LEU A 48 -20.36 -5.07 30.11
N LEU A 49 -21.42 -5.66 29.55
CA LEU A 49 -21.62 -7.11 29.60
C LEU A 49 -20.37 -7.84 29.08
N ASN A 50 -19.99 -8.93 29.76
CA ASN A 50 -18.80 -9.72 29.42
C ASN A 50 -18.80 -10.19 27.94
N ILE A 51 -19.98 -10.36 27.34
CA ILE A 51 -20.15 -10.70 25.91
C ILE A 51 -19.56 -9.60 25.00
N HIS A 52 -19.80 -8.32 25.32
CA HIS A 52 -19.26 -7.21 24.53
C HIS A 52 -17.73 -7.16 24.62
N LEU A 53 -17.16 -7.43 25.79
CA LEU A 53 -15.70 -7.50 25.97
C LEU A 53 -15.09 -8.61 25.11
N LEU A 54 -15.71 -9.80 25.11
CA LEU A 54 -15.27 -10.93 24.31
C LEU A 54 -15.37 -10.62 22.80
N LEU A 55 -16.47 -10.02 22.35
CA LEU A 55 -16.62 -9.64 20.95
C LEU A 55 -15.62 -8.57 20.51
N ILE A 56 -15.36 -7.56 21.35
CA ILE A 56 -14.35 -6.52 21.06
C ILE A 56 -12.96 -7.15 20.89
N LEU A 57 -12.61 -8.12 21.73
CA LEU A 57 -11.37 -8.87 21.64
C LEU A 57 -11.29 -9.70 20.36
N ILE A 58 -12.33 -10.47 20.02
CA ILE A 58 -12.38 -11.29 18.81
C ILE A 58 -12.24 -10.42 17.56
N VAL A 59 -13.03 -9.34 17.48
CA VAL A 59 -12.99 -8.41 16.34
C VAL A 59 -11.61 -7.76 16.24
N GLY A 60 -11.05 -7.31 17.36
CA GLY A 60 -9.73 -6.68 17.39
C GLY A 60 -8.62 -7.63 16.89
N ILE A 61 -8.55 -8.84 17.44
CA ILE A 61 -7.53 -9.84 17.04
C ILE A 61 -7.75 -10.27 15.59
N GLY A 62 -9.00 -10.55 15.18
CA GLY A 62 -9.32 -10.96 13.82
C GLY A 62 -8.92 -9.90 12.79
N SER A 63 -9.26 -8.64 13.04
CA SER A 63 -8.85 -7.52 12.18
C SER A 63 -7.34 -7.34 12.16
N TYR A 64 -6.65 -7.47 13.29
CA TYR A 64 -5.19 -7.37 13.35
C TYR A 64 -4.52 -8.44 12.49
N SER A 65 -4.97 -9.69 12.57
CA SER A 65 -4.45 -10.78 11.75
C SER A 65 -4.67 -10.54 10.26
N TYR A 66 -5.86 -10.06 9.87
CA TYR A 66 -6.17 -9.73 8.48
C TYR A 66 -5.28 -8.60 7.95
N PHE A 67 -5.18 -7.48 8.67
CA PHE A 67 -4.33 -6.36 8.26
C PHE A 67 -2.84 -6.71 8.28
N SER A 68 -2.40 -7.53 9.24
CA SER A 68 -1.01 -8.00 9.30
C SER A 68 -0.69 -8.89 8.11
N TYR A 69 -1.62 -9.75 7.68
CA TYR A 69 -1.43 -10.56 6.48
C TYR A 69 -1.27 -9.69 5.22
N GLU A 70 -2.16 -8.72 5.03
CA GLU A 70 -2.08 -7.76 3.92
C GLU A 70 -0.78 -6.93 3.96
N ALA A 71 -0.38 -6.44 5.14
CA ALA A 71 0.85 -5.68 5.31
C ALA A 71 2.09 -6.54 5.00
N ASN A 72 2.12 -7.81 5.43
CA ASN A 72 3.22 -8.72 5.14
C ASN A 72 3.27 -9.12 3.66
N LYS A 73 2.11 -9.22 2.99
CA LYS A 73 2.06 -9.48 1.54
C LYS A 73 2.83 -8.43 0.74
N LEU A 74 2.84 -7.18 1.22
CA LEU A 74 3.60 -6.10 0.58
C LEU A 74 5.12 -6.28 0.68
N SER A 75 5.62 -7.13 1.58
CA SER A 75 7.06 -7.37 1.76
C SER A 75 7.60 -8.56 0.94
N LEU A 76 6.72 -9.33 0.30
CA LEU A 76 7.11 -10.50 -0.48
C LEU A 76 7.84 -10.09 -1.77
N PRO A 77 8.87 -10.86 -2.18
CA PRO A 77 9.57 -10.60 -3.43
C PRO A 77 8.64 -10.84 -4.62
N VAL A 78 8.66 -9.91 -5.58
CA VAL A 78 7.96 -10.04 -6.86
C VAL A 78 8.74 -11.01 -7.74
N GLU A 79 8.07 -12.03 -8.25
CA GLU A 79 8.66 -12.93 -9.24
C GLU A 79 8.88 -12.17 -10.56
N LEU A 80 10.11 -12.18 -11.06
CA LEU A 80 10.52 -11.54 -12.31
C LEU A 80 10.98 -12.63 -13.30
N PRO A 81 10.69 -12.54 -14.61
CA PRO A 81 10.00 -11.45 -15.32
C PRO A 81 8.51 -11.30 -14.98
N ALA A 82 8.02 -10.06 -14.91
CA ALA A 82 6.60 -9.76 -14.68
C ALA A 82 6.04 -8.81 -15.74
N LEU A 83 4.76 -8.97 -16.08
CA LEU A 83 4.01 -7.97 -16.82
C LEU A 83 3.58 -6.86 -15.86
N LEU A 84 4.09 -5.65 -16.11
CA LEU A 84 3.83 -4.47 -15.28
C LEU A 84 3.26 -3.34 -16.14
N THR A 85 2.26 -2.64 -15.64
CA THR A 85 1.63 -1.48 -16.29
C THR A 85 2.01 -0.18 -15.59
N TRP A 86 2.47 0.82 -16.32
CA TRP A 86 2.80 2.14 -15.74
C TRP A 86 1.57 2.87 -15.21
N THR A 87 1.75 3.53 -14.08
CA THR A 87 0.79 4.51 -13.55
C THR A 87 1.06 5.90 -14.11
N ASP A 88 0.21 6.86 -13.75
CA ASP A 88 0.43 8.30 -13.96
C ASP A 88 1.54 8.88 -13.06
N GLU A 89 1.91 8.19 -11.99
CA GLU A 89 2.97 8.58 -11.06
C GLU A 89 4.37 8.16 -11.57
N TYR A 90 4.87 8.83 -12.61
CA TYR A 90 6.25 8.66 -13.11
C TYR A 90 6.99 9.98 -13.29
N ASN A 91 8.31 9.92 -13.27
CA ASN A 91 9.20 11.05 -13.46
C ASN A 91 10.47 10.60 -14.21
N ILE A 92 10.85 11.39 -15.22
CA ILE A 92 12.09 11.23 -15.98
C ILE A 92 13.06 12.33 -15.51
N ASN A 93 14.11 11.93 -14.80
CA ASN A 93 15.16 12.81 -14.32
C ASN A 93 16.49 12.43 -14.96
N GLY A 94 16.90 13.17 -15.99
CA GLY A 94 18.13 12.90 -16.73
C GLY A 94 18.09 11.54 -17.40
N VAL A 95 18.97 10.62 -16.98
CA VAL A 95 19.03 9.24 -17.49
C VAL A 95 18.11 8.28 -16.75
N MET A 96 17.45 8.69 -15.67
CA MET A 96 16.64 7.79 -14.84
C MET A 96 15.15 8.01 -15.07
N LEU A 97 14.43 6.95 -15.42
CA LEU A 97 12.97 6.88 -15.38
C LEU A 97 12.56 6.18 -14.08
N ARG A 98 11.81 6.88 -13.23
CA ARG A 98 11.34 6.37 -11.93
C ARG A 98 9.84 6.53 -11.83
N GLY A 99 9.18 5.64 -11.12
CA GLY A 99 7.75 5.78 -10.87
C GLY A 99 7.13 4.51 -10.36
N PHE A 100 5.81 4.43 -10.46
CA PHE A 100 5.07 3.26 -10.03
C PHE A 100 4.50 2.49 -11.23
N MET A 101 4.61 1.17 -11.14
CA MET A 101 3.90 0.25 -12.02
C MET A 101 2.99 -0.67 -11.19
N ILE A 102 2.01 -1.27 -11.84
CA ILE A 102 1.04 -2.20 -11.23
C ILE A 102 1.16 -3.55 -11.94
N ASN A 103 1.15 -4.65 -11.18
CA ASN A 103 1.09 -5.99 -11.77
C ASN A 103 -0.35 -6.40 -12.14
N GLU A 104 -0.52 -7.59 -12.73
CA GLU A 104 -1.84 -8.14 -13.06
C GLU A 104 -2.77 -8.29 -11.84
N SER A 105 -2.20 -8.53 -10.66
CA SER A 105 -2.94 -8.65 -9.39
C SER A 105 -3.35 -7.31 -8.78
N GLY A 106 -3.06 -6.17 -9.43
CA GLY A 106 -3.40 -4.82 -8.94
C GLY A 106 -2.42 -4.26 -7.91
N GLU A 107 -1.27 -4.89 -7.73
CA GLU A 107 -0.30 -4.55 -6.70
C GLU A 107 0.75 -3.56 -7.24
N LYS A 108 0.92 -2.45 -6.52
CA LYS A 108 1.82 -1.36 -6.92
C LYS A 108 3.28 -1.70 -6.56
N VAL A 109 4.20 -1.40 -7.46
CA VAL A 109 5.65 -1.57 -7.29
C VAL A 109 6.36 -0.30 -7.73
N TYR A 110 7.36 0.13 -6.97
CA TYR A 110 8.20 1.25 -7.39
C TYR A 110 9.29 0.73 -8.31
N VAL A 111 9.47 1.37 -9.45
CA VAL A 111 10.41 0.94 -10.46
C VAL A 111 11.43 2.03 -10.74
N THR A 112 12.64 1.62 -11.06
CA THR A 112 13.73 2.50 -11.50
C THR A 112 14.36 1.88 -12.74
N TYR A 113 14.40 2.63 -13.83
CA TYR A 113 14.98 2.23 -15.11
C TYR A 113 16.00 3.26 -15.55
N GLU A 114 17.16 2.80 -15.99
CA GLU A 114 18.18 3.65 -16.60
C GLU A 114 17.99 3.65 -18.12
N LEU A 115 17.74 4.84 -18.67
CA LEU A 115 17.57 5.09 -20.09
C LEU A 115 18.90 4.90 -20.81
N ARG A 116 18.89 4.18 -21.93
CA ARG A 116 20.11 3.78 -22.65
C ARG A 116 20.66 4.91 -23.51
N ASN A 117 19.80 5.79 -24.02
CA ASN A 117 20.20 6.90 -24.88
C ASN A 117 19.17 8.06 -24.89
N GLU A 118 19.59 9.23 -25.41
CA GLU A 118 18.75 10.42 -25.49
C GLU A 118 17.53 10.23 -26.41
N LYS A 119 17.62 9.37 -27.44
CA LYS A 119 16.49 9.09 -28.35
C LYS A 119 15.37 8.32 -27.63
N GLU A 120 15.73 7.38 -26.77
CA GLU A 120 14.81 6.61 -25.93
C GLU A 120 14.14 7.54 -24.91
N LYS A 121 14.92 8.43 -24.28
CA LYS A 121 14.38 9.47 -23.40
C LYS A 121 13.35 10.34 -24.12
N GLN A 122 13.68 10.90 -25.28
CA GLN A 122 12.75 11.71 -26.07
C GLN A 122 11.47 10.95 -26.43
N ARG A 123 11.57 9.65 -26.73
CA ARG A 123 10.40 8.81 -26.99
C ARG A 123 9.50 8.68 -25.75
N PHE A 124 10.08 8.47 -24.58
CA PHE A 124 9.32 8.34 -23.33
C PHE A 124 8.77 9.67 -22.82
N GLU A 125 9.43 10.79 -23.11
CA GLU A 125 8.90 12.13 -22.82
C GLU A 125 7.78 12.53 -23.78
N ALA A 126 7.86 12.11 -25.06
CA ALA A 126 6.85 12.41 -26.07
C ALA A 126 5.60 11.52 -25.98
N GLN A 127 5.65 10.38 -25.28
CA GLN A 127 4.56 9.41 -25.18
C GLN A 127 4.03 9.34 -23.75
N GLN A 128 2.71 9.27 -23.59
CA GLN A 128 2.12 9.00 -22.28
C GLN A 128 2.39 7.55 -21.88
N LEU A 129 3.21 7.36 -20.85
CA LEU A 129 3.53 6.04 -20.32
C LEU A 129 2.36 5.44 -19.52
N ALA A 130 1.55 6.26 -18.88
CA ALA A 130 0.44 5.80 -18.05
C ALA A 130 -0.50 4.85 -18.83
N GLY A 131 -0.77 3.67 -18.27
CA GLY A 131 -1.60 2.63 -18.89
C GLY A 131 -0.89 1.71 -19.88
N THR A 132 0.40 1.93 -20.16
CA THR A 132 1.18 1.04 -21.04
C THR A 132 1.82 -0.10 -20.26
N SER A 133 1.75 -1.31 -20.83
CA SER A 133 2.26 -2.54 -20.21
C SER A 133 3.59 -2.96 -20.80
N PHE A 134 4.50 -3.38 -19.94
CA PHE A 134 5.83 -3.85 -20.29
C PHE A 134 6.12 -5.18 -19.59
N ILE A 135 6.84 -6.06 -20.28
CA ILE A 135 7.50 -7.20 -19.64
C ILE A 135 8.80 -6.65 -19.06
N VAL A 136 8.91 -6.74 -17.73
CA VAL A 136 10.00 -6.17 -16.96
C VAL A 136 10.88 -7.28 -16.41
N THR A 137 12.17 -7.23 -16.73
CA THR A 137 13.22 -8.03 -16.08
C THR A 137 14.14 -7.13 -15.28
N GLY A 138 14.51 -7.59 -14.09
CA GLY A 138 15.29 -6.78 -13.16
C GLY A 138 15.57 -7.50 -11.85
N LYS A 139 15.90 -6.72 -10.83
CA LYS A 139 16.11 -7.22 -9.46
C LYS A 139 15.30 -6.39 -8.49
N GLN A 140 14.71 -7.06 -7.51
CA GLN A 140 14.13 -6.37 -6.37
C GLN A 140 15.24 -5.98 -5.40
N VAL A 141 15.30 -4.70 -5.07
CA VAL A 141 16.30 -4.14 -4.15
C VAL A 141 15.63 -3.64 -2.88
N SER A 142 16.34 -3.75 -1.77
CA SER A 142 15.87 -3.21 -0.48
C SER A 142 16.00 -1.69 -0.47
N PRO A 143 15.06 -0.96 0.17
CA PRO A 143 15.16 0.48 0.31
C PRO A 143 16.44 0.87 1.06
N SER A 144 17.11 1.92 0.58
CA SER A 144 18.31 2.44 1.23
C SER A 144 18.00 3.07 2.58
N ILE A 145 18.96 2.98 3.50
CA ILE A 145 18.87 3.60 4.82
C ILE A 145 19.02 5.12 4.65
N PRO A 146 18.20 5.94 5.33
CA PRO A 146 18.35 7.40 5.29
C PRO A 146 19.75 7.82 5.77
N ALA A 147 20.39 8.73 5.04
CA ALA A 147 21.73 9.22 5.37
C ALA A 147 21.78 9.97 6.73
N HIS A 148 20.65 10.52 7.18
CA HIS A 148 20.50 11.17 8.48
C HIS A 148 19.06 11.03 8.99
N ARG A 149 18.83 11.37 10.28
CA ARG A 149 17.52 11.22 10.96
C ARG A 149 16.34 11.90 10.24
N TYR A 150 16.60 13.01 9.58
CA TYR A 150 15.61 13.79 8.82
C TYR A 150 15.74 13.59 7.30
N GLY A 151 16.53 12.62 6.88
CA GLY A 151 16.76 12.31 5.48
C GLY A 151 15.54 11.63 4.87
N PHE A 152 15.45 11.71 3.55
CA PHE A 152 14.43 10.98 2.82
C PHE A 152 14.54 9.48 3.11
N SER A 153 13.42 8.86 3.47
CA SER A 153 13.31 7.43 3.74
C SER A 153 12.51 6.77 2.64
N MET A 154 13.19 5.98 1.81
CA MET A 154 12.54 5.25 0.73
C MET A 154 11.53 4.22 1.29
N ALA A 155 11.85 3.58 2.42
CA ALA A 155 10.93 2.67 3.09
C ALA A 155 9.60 3.36 3.46
N ARG A 156 9.65 4.55 4.08
CA ARG A 156 8.43 5.32 4.42
C ARG A 156 7.68 5.79 3.17
N TYR A 157 8.41 6.18 2.12
CA TYR A 157 7.80 6.59 0.87
C TYR A 157 7.00 5.45 0.22
N LEU A 158 7.58 4.24 0.14
CA LEU A 158 6.91 3.04 -0.38
C LEU A 158 5.69 2.67 0.46
N GLN A 159 5.81 2.72 1.79
CA GLN A 159 4.71 2.46 2.71
C GLN A 159 3.55 3.43 2.49
N SER A 160 3.83 4.73 2.35
CA SER A 160 2.79 5.75 2.12
C SER A 160 2.08 5.60 0.77
N ARG A 161 2.71 4.89 -0.19
CA ARG A 161 2.18 4.64 -1.53
C ARG A 161 1.67 3.20 -1.70
N SER A 162 1.65 2.41 -0.63
CA SER A 162 1.27 0.97 -0.65
C SER A 162 2.02 0.17 -1.72
N ALA A 163 3.31 0.46 -1.92
CA ALA A 163 4.14 -0.18 -2.92
C ALA A 163 4.97 -1.32 -2.32
N ARG A 164 5.04 -2.46 -3.03
CA ARG A 164 5.67 -3.71 -2.54
C ARG A 164 7.19 -3.77 -2.55
N GLY A 165 7.86 -2.66 -2.83
CA GLY A 165 9.31 -2.61 -2.93
C GLY A 165 9.78 -1.88 -4.17
N ILE A 166 11.09 -1.98 -4.40
CA ILE A 166 11.81 -1.31 -5.47
C ILE A 166 12.29 -2.36 -6.46
N ILE A 167 11.96 -2.18 -7.73
CA ILE A 167 12.46 -3.00 -8.83
C ILE A 167 13.40 -2.14 -9.66
N GLU A 168 14.67 -2.55 -9.72
CA GLU A 168 15.63 -2.00 -10.66
C GLU A 168 15.52 -2.76 -11.97
N ILE A 169 14.99 -2.08 -12.99
CA ILE A 169 14.73 -2.63 -14.31
C ILE A 169 16.05 -2.69 -15.08
N GLN A 170 16.41 -3.88 -15.54
CA GLN A 170 17.57 -4.11 -16.41
C GLN A 170 17.15 -4.12 -17.88
N GLN A 171 15.96 -4.65 -18.15
CA GLN A 171 15.42 -4.72 -19.50
C GLN A 171 13.90 -4.52 -19.49
N LEU A 172 13.47 -3.65 -20.39
CA LEU A 172 12.08 -3.26 -20.58
C LEU A 172 11.66 -3.70 -21.99
N GLN A 173 10.64 -4.54 -22.11
CA GLN A 173 10.09 -4.96 -23.39
C GLN A 173 8.62 -4.54 -23.50
N TYR A 174 8.28 -3.82 -24.56
CA TYR A 174 6.91 -3.39 -24.79
C TYR A 174 5.99 -4.60 -25.01
N SER A 175 4.93 -4.71 -24.21
CA SER A 175 3.91 -5.73 -24.41
C SER A 175 2.71 -5.12 -25.13
N HIS A 176 2.35 -5.68 -26.28
CA HIS A 176 1.17 -5.27 -27.03
C HIS A 176 -0.14 -5.85 -26.44
N GLN A 177 -0.09 -6.44 -25.24
CA GLN A 177 -1.30 -6.87 -24.54
C GLN A 177 -2.03 -5.65 -23.97
N LYS A 178 -3.11 -5.29 -24.66
CA LYS A 178 -4.14 -4.37 -24.18
C LYS A 178 -4.72 -4.94 -22.89
N ASN A 179 -4.42 -4.34 -21.74
CA ASN A 179 -5.01 -4.76 -20.48
C ASN A 179 -6.53 -4.47 -20.54
N PRO A 180 -7.42 -5.49 -20.46
CA PRO A 180 -8.88 -5.30 -20.62
C PRO A 180 -9.52 -4.51 -19.48
N SER A 181 -8.79 -4.22 -18.40
CA SER A 181 -9.28 -3.45 -17.24
C SER A 181 -9.68 -2.00 -17.58
N CYS A 182 -9.08 -1.39 -18.61
CA CYS A 182 -9.41 -0.02 -19.01
C CYS A 182 -10.64 0.07 -19.94
N SER A 183 -11.14 -1.06 -20.48
CA SER A 183 -12.39 -1.06 -21.27
C SER A 183 -13.66 -1.11 -20.42
N LEU A 184 -13.56 -1.46 -19.14
CA LEU A 184 -14.74 -1.56 -18.26
C LEU A 184 -15.21 -0.21 -17.71
N PHE A 185 -14.33 0.77 -17.57
CA PHE A 185 -14.70 2.11 -17.08
C PHE A 185 -15.30 3.03 -18.16
N LEU A 186 -15.06 2.75 -19.45
CA LEU A 186 -15.65 3.53 -20.54
C LEU A 186 -17.09 3.10 -20.86
N ASN A 187 -17.49 1.87 -20.53
CA ASN A 187 -18.84 1.38 -20.80
C ASN A 187 -19.86 1.74 -19.71
N SER A 188 -19.44 2.12 -18.50
CA SER A 188 -20.34 2.54 -17.42
C SER A 188 -20.68 4.03 -17.43
N ALA A 189 -20.12 4.81 -18.36
CA ALA A 189 -20.40 6.24 -18.51
C ALA A 189 -21.42 6.54 -19.63
N PHE A 190 -21.91 5.50 -20.34
CA PHE A 190 -22.83 5.61 -21.49
C PHE A 190 -24.05 4.67 -21.40
N SER A 191 -24.49 4.29 -20.20
CA SER A 191 -25.80 3.64 -20.00
C SER A 191 -26.71 4.47 -19.11
#